data_AF-L1QM50-F1
#
_entry.id   AF-L1QM50-F1
#
_cell.length_a   1.000
_cell.length_b   1.000
_cell.length_c   1.000
_cell.angle_alpha   90.00
_cell.angle_beta   90.00
_cell.angle_gamma   90.00
#
_symmetry.space_group_name_H-M   'P 1'
#
loop_
_entity.id
_entity.type
_entity.pdbx_description
1 polymer ?
#
loop_
_entity_poly.entity_id
_entity_poly.type
_entity_poly.pdbx_seq_one_letter_code
_entity_poly.pdbx_strand_id
1 'polypeptide(L)'
;MPYQLYARYKITNNSDILSFYIDYYQFTGGAHGVTTRIAYNVDLYTGAELMVEDLFKKEFDFKRVIDKEIGRQIAKDPDRYFMGKDGFNGIKQNQSFYIKNNSLVIYFGLYEIAPYASGISEFIIPHKLLDGNLIYDRI
;
A
#
# COMPACT_ATOMS: atom_id res chain seq x y z
N MET A 1 28.23 -13.98 -3.92
CA MET A 1 26.93 -14.64 -4.15
C MET A 1 26.56 -14.45 -5.62
N PRO A 2 25.94 -15.44 -6.30
CA PRO A 2 25.49 -15.29 -7.68
C PRO A 2 24.35 -14.27 -7.76
N TYR A 3 24.14 -13.68 -8.95
CA TYR A 3 22.98 -12.84 -9.19
C TYR A 3 21.68 -13.64 -9.10
N GLN A 4 20.62 -13.00 -8.60
CA GLN A 4 19.33 -13.64 -8.36
C GLN A 4 18.20 -12.74 -8.83
N LEU A 5 17.15 -13.36 -9.36
CA LEU A 5 15.87 -12.73 -9.65
C LEU A 5 14.77 -13.70 -9.25
N TYR A 6 13.84 -13.26 -8.39
CA TYR A 6 12.65 -14.02 -8.01
C TYR A 6 11.42 -13.12 -8.13
N ALA A 7 10.33 -13.68 -8.64
CA ALA A 7 9.01 -13.07 -8.60
C ALA A 7 8.09 -13.98 -7.77
N ARG A 8 7.43 -13.43 -6.75
CA ARG A 8 6.48 -14.16 -5.91
C ARG A 8 5.20 -13.37 -5.80
N TYR A 9 4.08 -13.99 -6.15
CA TYR A 9 2.77 -13.36 -5.99
C TYR A 9 2.15 -13.76 -4.65
N LYS A 10 1.27 -12.90 -4.14
CA LYS A 10 0.39 -13.20 -3.00
C LYS A 10 -0.98 -12.60 -3.25
N ILE A 11 -2.00 -13.46 -3.25
CA ILE A 11 -3.40 -13.03 -3.23
C ILE A 11 -3.77 -12.60 -1.81
N THR A 12 -4.29 -11.39 -1.67
CA THR A 12 -4.64 -10.79 -0.36
C THR A 12 -6.15 -10.61 -0.19
N ASN A 13 -6.90 -10.54 -1.30
CA ASN A 13 -8.36 -10.53 -1.32
C ASN A 13 -8.87 -11.19 -2.60
N ASN A 14 -10.00 -11.90 -2.53
CA ASN A 14 -10.64 -12.55 -3.67
C ASN A 14 -12.18 -12.47 -3.62
N SER A 15 -12.72 -11.41 -3.02
CA SER A 15 -14.16 -11.08 -3.03
C SER A 15 -14.48 -10.16 -4.21
N ASP A 16 -15.18 -9.04 -4.01
CA ASP A 16 -15.61 -8.15 -5.11
C ASP A 16 -14.42 -7.51 -5.85
N ILE A 17 -13.31 -7.29 -5.12
CA ILE A 17 -12.04 -6.83 -5.66
C ILE A 17 -11.02 -7.96 -5.50
N LEU A 18 -10.46 -8.46 -6.59
CA LEU A 18 -9.26 -9.29 -6.55
C LEU A 18 -8.06 -8.40 -6.27
N SER A 19 -7.50 -8.52 -5.07
CA SER A 19 -6.28 -7.84 -4.69
C SER A 19 -5.15 -8.85 -4.54
N PHE A 20 -4.03 -8.55 -5.18
CA PHE A 20 -2.79 -9.30 -5.03
C PHE A 20 -1.61 -8.39 -5.26
N TYR A 21 -0.44 -8.82 -4.82
CA TYR A 21 0.81 -8.16 -5.19
C TYR A 21 1.84 -9.16 -5.68
N ILE A 22 2.79 -8.67 -6.46
CA ILE A 22 3.98 -9.40 -6.87
C ILE A 22 5.20 -8.70 -6.27
N ASP A 23 5.97 -9.46 -5.50
CA ASP A 23 7.29 -9.05 -5.01
C ASP A 23 8.35 -9.51 -5.99
N TYR A 24 9.04 -8.55 -6.60
CA TYR A 24 10.20 -8.74 -7.46
C TYR A 24 11.46 -8.51 -6.64
N TYR A 25 12.12 -9.59 -6.25
CA TYR A 25 13.42 -9.53 -5.60
C TYR A 25 14.53 -9.62 -6.64
N GLN A 26 15.46 -8.67 -6.60
CA GLN A 26 16.69 -8.71 -7.38
C GLN A 26 17.91 -8.65 -6.47
N PHE A 27 18.93 -9.44 -6.78
CA PHE A 27 20.28 -9.28 -6.25
C PHE A 27 21.26 -9.24 -7.42
N THR A 28 21.89 -8.10 -7.62
CA THR A 28 22.85 -7.83 -8.71
C THR A 28 24.26 -7.56 -8.18
N GLY A 29 24.59 -8.13 -7.01
CA GLY A 29 25.80 -7.80 -6.24
C GLY A 29 25.54 -6.75 -5.15
N GLY A 30 26.59 -6.36 -4.42
CA GLY A 30 26.47 -5.41 -3.29
C GLY A 30 26.18 -6.07 -1.94
N ALA A 31 25.75 -5.25 -0.97
CA ALA A 31 25.53 -5.69 0.42
C ALA A 31 24.23 -6.50 0.62
N HIS A 32 23.17 -6.22 -0.15
CA HIS A 32 21.87 -6.91 -0.06
C HIS A 32 21.10 -6.80 -1.38
N GLY A 33 20.05 -7.62 -1.54
CA GLY A 33 19.11 -7.49 -2.65
C GLY A 33 18.08 -6.38 -2.41
N VAL A 34 17.25 -6.11 -3.42
CA VAL A 34 16.16 -5.13 -3.36
C VAL A 34 14.87 -5.81 -3.77
N THR A 35 13.80 -5.55 -3.01
CA THR A 35 12.45 -6.01 -3.33
C THR A 35 11.60 -4.83 -3.79
N THR A 36 11.04 -4.93 -4.99
CA THR A 36 10.00 -4.04 -5.49
C THR A 36 8.66 -4.75 -5.40
N ARG A 37 7.69 -4.15 -4.72
CA ARG A 37 6.31 -4.64 -4.67
C ARG A 37 5.42 -3.86 -5.62
N ILE A 38 4.72 -4.60 -6.48
CA ILE A 38 3.66 -4.04 -7.34
C ILE A 38 2.34 -4.71 -6.94
N ALA A 39 1.39 -3.91 -6.48
CA ALA A 39 0.04 -4.37 -6.16
C ALA A 39 -0.90 -4.13 -7.34
N TYR A 40 -1.85 -5.05 -7.48
CA TYR A 40 -2.91 -5.04 -8.47
C TYR A 40 -4.24 -5.22 -7.75
N ASN A 41 -5.21 -4.40 -8.12
CA ASN A 41 -6.56 -4.42 -7.57
C ASN A 41 -7.52 -4.42 -8.74
N VAL A 42 -8.25 -5.51 -8.92
CA VAL A 42 -9.11 -5.71 -10.09
C VAL A 42 -10.53 -5.90 -9.62
N ASP A 43 -11.45 -5.09 -10.14
CA ASP A 43 -12.88 -5.31 -9.98
C ASP A 43 -13.26 -6.61 -10.69
N LEU A 44 -13.78 -7.60 -9.95
CA LEU A 44 -14.10 -8.92 -10.53
C LEU A 44 -15.36 -8.92 -11.41
N TYR A 45 -16.20 -7.89 -11.33
CA TYR A 45 -17.40 -7.76 -12.17
C TYR A 45 -17.08 -7.11 -13.51
N THR A 46 -16.22 -6.09 -13.53
CA THR A 46 -15.90 -5.31 -14.74
C THR A 46 -14.58 -5.69 -15.38
N GLY A 47 -13.65 -6.29 -14.64
CA GLY A 47 -12.27 -6.54 -15.06
C GLY A 47 -11.39 -5.29 -15.06
N ALA A 48 -11.89 -4.15 -14.58
CA ALA A 48 -11.13 -2.91 -14.50
C ALA A 48 -10.08 -2.97 -13.38
N GLU A 49 -8.87 -2.48 -13.66
CA GLU A 49 -7.88 -2.21 -12.62
C GLU A 49 -8.25 -0.92 -11.88
N LEU A 50 -8.25 -0.98 -10.56
CA LEU A 50 -8.69 0.08 -9.67
C LEU A 50 -7.50 0.85 -9.11
N MET A 51 -7.58 2.16 -9.15
CA MET A 51 -6.78 3.06 -8.34
C MET A 51 -7.43 3.28 -6.97
N VAL A 52 -6.65 3.78 -6.00
CA VAL A 52 -7.17 4.01 -4.64
C VAL A 52 -8.35 4.99 -4.63
N GLU A 53 -8.35 5.97 -5.55
CA GLU A 53 -9.45 6.93 -5.69
C GLU A 53 -10.76 6.30 -6.17
N ASP A 54 -10.69 5.21 -6.96
CA ASP A 54 -11.86 4.52 -7.50
C ASP A 54 -12.66 3.77 -6.42
N LEU A 55 -12.08 3.61 -5.22
CA LEU A 55 -12.77 3.01 -4.08
C LEU A 55 -13.81 3.95 -3.47
N PHE A 56 -13.70 5.26 -3.73
CA PHE A 56 -14.42 6.30 -3.00
C PHE A 56 -15.41 7.07 -3.85
N LYS A 57 -16.47 7.56 -3.21
CA LYS A 57 -17.39 8.53 -3.82
C LYS A 57 -16.64 9.81 -4.18
N LYS A 58 -16.94 10.41 -5.34
CA LYS A 58 -16.22 11.56 -5.91
C LYS A 58 -15.97 12.74 -4.96
N GLU A 59 -16.93 13.05 -4.07
CA GLU A 59 -16.84 14.21 -3.16
C GLU A 59 -16.07 13.90 -1.86
N PHE A 60 -15.62 12.67 -1.67
CA PHE A 60 -14.93 12.26 -0.46
C PHE A 60 -13.42 12.53 -0.55
N ASP A 61 -12.93 13.39 0.34
CA ASP A 61 -11.49 13.65 0.52
C ASP A 61 -10.82 12.48 1.27
N PHE A 62 -10.62 11.37 0.55
CA PHE A 62 -10.01 10.16 1.08
C PHE A 62 -8.59 10.38 1.56
N LYS A 63 -7.82 11.23 0.86
CA LYS A 63 -6.42 11.52 1.17
C LYS A 63 -6.28 12.07 2.58
N ARG A 64 -7.07 13.08 2.94
CA ARG A 64 -7.01 13.67 4.28
C ARG A 64 -7.29 12.66 5.39
N VAL A 65 -8.24 11.75 5.18
CA VAL A 65 -8.57 10.71 6.16
C VAL A 65 -7.44 9.69 6.28
N ILE A 66 -6.91 9.21 5.15
CA ILE A 66 -5.80 8.26 5.09
C ILE A 66 -4.54 8.87 5.70
N ASP A 67 -4.17 10.09 5.31
CA ASP A 67 -2.97 10.79 5.78
C ASP A 67 -3.00 10.99 7.29
N LYS A 68 -4.16 11.35 7.83
CA LYS A 68 -4.36 11.48 9.28
C LYS A 68 -4.14 10.16 10.00
N GLU A 69 -4.65 9.05 9.46
CA GLU A 69 -4.48 7.74 10.08
C GLU A 69 -3.06 7.21 9.95
N ILE A 70 -2.40 7.38 8.80
CA ILE A 70 -0.98 7.04 8.60
C ILE A 70 -0.11 7.84 9.57
N GLY A 71 -0.33 9.15 9.68
CA GLY A 71 0.38 10.00 10.63
C GLY A 71 0.21 9.53 12.08
N ARG A 72 -1.00 9.13 12.47
CA ARG A 72 -1.28 8.54 13.79
C ARG A 72 -0.55 7.22 14.01
N GLN A 73 -0.41 6.38 12.98
CA GLN A 73 0.32 5.11 13.06
C GLN A 73 1.84 5.33 13.14
N ILE A 74 2.39 6.24 12.34
CA ILE A 74 3.80 6.64 12.38
C ILE A 74 4.17 7.20 13.76
N ALA A 75 3.32 8.02 14.37
CA ALA A 75 3.56 8.61 15.68
C ALA A 75 3.69 7.58 16.83
N LYS A 76 3.32 6.31 16.62
CA LYS A 76 3.53 5.24 17.61
C LYS A 76 4.97 4.74 17.66
N ASP A 77 5.72 4.90 16.58
CA ASP A 77 7.12 4.48 16.43
C ASP A 77 7.83 5.41 15.43
N PRO A 78 8.02 6.69 15.79
CA PRO A 78 8.52 7.70 14.86
C PRO A 78 9.97 7.44 14.41
N ASP A 79 10.79 6.81 15.25
CA ASP A 79 12.20 6.51 14.98
C ASP A 79 12.39 5.51 13.83
N ARG A 80 11.33 4.78 13.46
CA ARG A 80 11.33 3.85 12.34
C ARG A 80 11.28 4.55 10.97
N TYR A 81 10.87 5.81 10.91
CA TYR A 81 10.58 6.55 9.69
C TYR A 81 11.52 7.73 9.50
N PHE A 82 11.69 8.17 8.25
CA PHE A 82 12.45 9.39 7.95
C PHE A 82 11.71 10.65 8.44
N MET A 83 12.47 11.72 8.65
CA MET A 83 11.95 13.02 9.08
C MET A 83 11.99 14.05 7.95
N GLY A 84 11.18 15.11 8.08
CA GLY A 84 11.15 16.23 7.14
C GLY A 84 10.73 15.82 5.73
N LYS A 85 11.42 16.35 4.72
CA LYS A 85 11.10 16.13 3.30
C LYS A 85 11.20 14.66 2.84
N ASP A 86 12.03 13.87 3.54
CA ASP A 86 12.27 12.46 3.19
C ASP A 86 11.31 11.53 3.94
N GLY A 87 10.53 12.06 4.89
CA GLY A 87 9.50 11.35 5.64
C GLY A 87 8.15 11.27 4.93
N PHE A 88 7.14 10.86 5.68
CA PHE A 88 5.76 10.83 5.19
C PHE A 88 5.20 12.25 5.04
N ASN A 89 4.86 12.64 3.80
CA ASN A 89 4.34 13.96 3.43
C ASN A 89 2.95 13.88 2.77
N GLY A 90 2.19 12.82 3.07
CA GLY A 90 0.88 12.53 2.49
C GLY A 90 0.94 11.53 1.33
N ILE A 91 -0.18 10.88 1.06
CA ILE A 91 -0.32 9.93 -0.04
C ILE A 91 -0.48 10.62 -1.40
N LYS A 92 -0.15 9.91 -2.47
CA LYS A 92 -0.44 10.32 -3.85
C LYS A 92 -1.90 10.01 -4.20
N GLN A 93 -2.44 10.66 -5.24
CA GLN A 93 -3.79 10.36 -5.74
C GLN A 93 -3.91 8.88 -6.18
N ASN A 94 -2.85 8.37 -6.81
CA ASN A 94 -2.70 6.99 -7.26
C ASN A 94 -1.78 6.17 -6.34
N GLN A 95 -1.84 6.42 -5.02
CA GLN A 95 -1.00 5.70 -4.06
C GLN A 95 -1.23 4.19 -4.17
N SER A 96 -0.14 3.42 -4.14
CA SER A 96 -0.21 1.97 -4.19
C SER A 96 -0.90 1.40 -2.95
N PHE A 97 -1.83 0.47 -3.19
CA PHE A 97 -2.64 -0.13 -2.16
C PHE A 97 -2.95 -1.59 -2.47
N TYR A 98 -3.44 -2.33 -1.49
CA TYR A 98 -4.12 -3.60 -1.71
C TYR A 98 -5.19 -3.83 -0.63
N ILE A 99 -6.16 -4.69 -0.90
CA ILE A 99 -7.17 -5.10 0.08
C ILE A 99 -6.72 -6.37 0.80
N LYS A 100 -6.87 -6.41 2.12
CA LYS A 100 -6.58 -7.59 2.94
C LYS A 100 -7.47 -7.61 4.17
N ASN A 101 -8.15 -8.74 4.42
CA ASN A 101 -9.03 -8.93 5.58
C ASN A 101 -10.07 -7.81 5.75
N ASN A 102 -10.73 -7.38 4.65
CA ASN A 102 -11.68 -6.26 4.66
C ASN A 102 -11.04 -5.00 5.27
N SER A 103 -9.82 -4.71 4.85
CA SER A 103 -9.20 -3.42 5.12
C SER A 103 -8.39 -2.96 3.92
N LEU A 104 -8.47 -1.66 3.65
CA LEU A 104 -7.57 -0.95 2.77
C LEU A 104 -6.17 -0.91 3.39
N VAL A 105 -5.18 -1.44 2.68
CA VAL A 105 -3.77 -1.35 3.07
C VAL A 105 -3.05 -0.41 2.10
N ILE A 106 -2.60 0.73 2.60
CA ILE A 106 -1.69 1.62 1.89
C ILE A 106 -0.27 1.15 2.15
N TYR A 107 0.57 1.07 1.12
CA TYR A 107 1.97 0.73 1.31
C TYR A 107 2.91 1.72 0.62
N PHE A 108 4.13 1.77 1.15
CA PHE A 108 5.26 2.52 0.64
C PHE A 108 6.42 1.56 0.42
N GLY A 109 7.08 1.67 -0.73
CA GLY A 109 8.19 0.82 -1.11
C GLY A 109 9.41 0.96 -0.18
N LEU A 110 10.41 0.11 -0.41
CA LEU A 110 11.69 0.24 0.29
C LEU A 110 12.28 1.63 0.05
N TYR A 111 12.80 2.24 1.12
CA TYR A 111 13.37 3.60 1.11
C TYR A 111 12.39 4.74 0.83
N GLU A 112 11.10 4.49 0.63
CA GLU A 112 10.18 5.57 0.23
C GLU A 112 9.89 6.55 1.38
N ILE A 113 9.70 6.04 2.60
CA ILE A 113 9.48 6.87 3.82
C ILE A 113 10.26 6.38 5.04
N ALA A 114 11.03 5.30 4.90
CA ALA A 114 11.74 4.64 5.99
C ALA A 114 13.02 3.94 5.48
N PRO A 115 14.03 3.72 6.34
CA PRO A 115 15.22 2.96 5.98
C PRO A 115 14.90 1.54 5.49
N TYR A 116 15.78 0.95 4.69
CA TYR A 116 15.63 -0.43 4.21
C TYR A 116 15.35 -1.46 5.31
N ALA A 117 16.00 -1.30 6.47
CA ALA A 117 15.82 -2.20 7.60
C ALA A 117 14.36 -2.25 8.11
N SER A 118 13.58 -1.19 7.88
CA SER A 118 12.16 -1.12 8.22
C SER A 118 11.26 -1.91 7.26
N GLY A 119 11.80 -2.37 6.13
CA GLY A 119 11.07 -3.08 5.08
C GLY A 119 10.07 -2.18 4.34
N ILE A 120 9.17 -2.83 3.58
CA ILE A 120 8.03 -2.16 2.96
C ILE A 120 7.08 -1.72 4.08
N SER A 121 6.77 -0.43 4.14
CA SER A 121 5.88 0.11 5.17
C SER A 121 4.43 -0.09 4.75
N GLU A 122 3.64 -0.73 5.60
CA GLU A 122 2.22 -1.03 5.36
C GLU A 122 1.37 -0.38 6.45
N PHE A 123 0.31 0.32 6.03
CA PHE A 123 -0.63 1.00 6.92
C PHE A 123 -2.04 0.51 6.64
N ILE A 124 -2.65 -0.10 7.65
CA ILE A 124 -4.03 -0.58 7.59
C ILE A 124 -4.94 0.61 7.90
N ILE A 125 -5.84 0.96 6.98
CA ILE A 125 -6.85 1.99 7.18
C ILE A 125 -8.14 1.31 7.64
N PRO A 126 -8.58 1.52 8.89
CA PRO A 126 -9.78 0.86 9.41
C PRO A 126 -11.02 1.23 8.57
N HIS A 127 -11.80 0.24 8.17
CA HIS A 127 -13.05 0.44 7.40
C HIS A 127 -13.97 1.50 8.04
N LYS A 128 -14.04 1.55 9.38
CA LYS A 128 -14.84 2.54 10.13
C LYS A 128 -14.49 4.01 9.82
N LEU A 129 -13.28 4.30 9.35
CA LEU A 129 -12.89 5.66 8.94
C LEU A 129 -13.38 6.00 7.52
N LEU A 130 -13.75 4.99 6.73
CA LEU A 130 -14.13 5.09 5.32
C LEU A 130 -15.62 4.80 5.10
N ASP A 131 -16.30 4.28 6.13
CA ASP A 131 -17.68 3.83 6.08
C ASP A 131 -18.63 4.90 5.51
N GLY A 132 -19.59 4.46 4.70
CA GLY A 132 -20.52 5.33 3.97
C GLY A 132 -19.91 6.12 2.80
N ASN A 133 -18.58 6.10 2.60
CA ASN A 133 -17.90 6.81 1.51
C ASN A 133 -17.31 5.90 0.44
N LEU A 134 -17.32 4.58 0.68
CA LEU A 134 -16.87 3.57 -0.27
C LEU A 134 -17.95 3.27 -1.31
N ILE A 135 -17.52 2.89 -2.51
CA ILE A 135 -18.37 2.40 -3.60
C ILE A 135 -18.60 0.89 -3.48
N TYR A 136 -17.66 0.17 -2.86
CA TYR A 136 -17.73 -1.27 -2.64
C TYR A 136 -18.08 -1.60 -1.19
N ASP A 137 -18.96 -2.58 -0.99
CA ASP A 137 -19.48 -2.96 0.34
C ASP A 137 -18.47 -3.75 1.20
N ARG A 138 -17.39 -4.26 0.59
CA ARG A 138 -16.40 -5.14 1.24
C ARG A 138 -14.98 -4.71 0.92
N ILE A 139 -14.58 -3.56 1.47
CA ILE A 139 -13.19 -3.08 1.50
C ILE A 139 -12.64 -3.15 2.91
#